data_AF-A0A932QRB5-F1
#
_entry.id   AF-A0A932QRB5-F1
#
_cell.length_a   1.000
_cell.length_b   1.000
_cell.length_c   1.000
_cell.angle_alpha   90.00
_cell.angle_beta   90.00
_cell.angle_gamma   90.00
#
_symmetry.space_group_name_H-M   'P 1'
#
loop_
_entity.id
_entity.type
_entity.pdbx_description
1 polymer ?
#
loop_
_entity_poly.entity_id
_entity_poly.type
_entity_poly.pdbx_seq_one_letter_code
_entity_poly.pdbx_strand_id
1 'polypeptide(L)'
;MRKIFKRNQIFLAVGLGLAAFSILLVREIREAPRVRASNITNICPGDSSCLGSTDHWAWNDIVGWIDFYNPPGDPGVLVQSKRVVGWASSSVGDLSLNCENTGNSSGNDFCSQSNYKVYNNGAGYLSGWAWNDVVGWISFCGDPNSISTDKCPQVAQKYQVVLLPSGTDANGNDLPPSTFNGWAWNDAVGWISFNCLDPGFCGTSDYKVKTGWYATSTYGDVYSSIFDTGVTGGAQFNSITVIGDIPSGTNFLFQLATTCTNSGSSPPSCSSNDWKFIGPDGTTNTFYQGSGVGSCSTCYVKLDYQVHNNARYFRYRVRLKSDKTQNITPRVDDVIVNWSP
;
A
#
# COMPACT_ATOMS: atom_id res chain seq x y z
N MET A 1 -1.53 10.30 54.21
CA MET A 1 -1.72 8.87 53.93
C MET A 1 -1.91 8.69 52.42
N ARG A 2 -0.92 8.15 51.71
CA ARG A 2 -0.96 7.97 50.25
C ARG A 2 -0.76 6.49 49.94
N LYS A 3 -1.79 5.86 49.35
CA LYS A 3 -1.65 4.59 48.65
C LYS A 3 -0.96 4.85 47.32
N ILE A 4 0.10 4.11 47.08
CA ILE A 4 0.97 4.15 45.91
C ILE A 4 0.38 3.21 44.86
N PHE A 5 0.14 3.70 43.64
CA PHE A 5 0.10 2.87 42.44
C PHE A 5 1.29 3.23 41.55
N LYS A 6 2.18 2.25 41.33
CA LYS A 6 3.37 2.35 40.50
C LYS A 6 2.99 2.29 39.02
N ARG A 7 3.43 3.28 38.22
CA ARG A 7 4.37 3.07 37.10
C ARG A 7 4.86 4.42 36.55
N ASN A 8 6.15 4.68 36.78
CA ASN A 8 7.06 5.67 36.18
C ASN A 8 6.48 7.04 35.75
N GLN A 9 6.54 8.00 36.67
CA GLN A 9 6.60 9.43 36.36
C GLN A 9 7.87 9.97 37.02
N ILE A 10 8.83 10.45 36.22
CA ILE A 10 9.97 11.23 36.71
C ILE A 10 9.49 12.68 36.75
N PHE A 11 9.34 13.25 37.95
CA PHE A 11 9.10 14.68 38.11
C PHE A 11 10.45 15.40 38.13
N LEU A 12 10.70 16.29 37.17
CA LEU A 12 11.72 17.33 37.31
C LEU A 12 11.01 18.58 37.85
N ALA A 13 11.28 18.94 39.11
CA ALA A 13 10.83 20.20 39.67
C ALA A 13 11.83 21.30 39.28
N VAL A 14 11.38 22.29 38.51
CA VAL A 14 12.07 23.59 38.40
C VAL A 14 11.05 24.68 38.74
N GLY A 15 11.42 25.54 39.68
CA GLY A 15 10.52 26.50 40.31
C GLY A 15 10.19 27.72 39.45
N LEU A 16 9.02 28.28 39.76
CA LEU A 16 8.53 29.65 39.52
C LEU A 16 8.32 30.09 38.06
N GLY A 17 7.07 29.92 37.61
CA GLY A 17 6.47 30.49 36.40
C GLY A 17 5.44 29.52 35.83
N LEU A 18 4.14 29.75 36.06
CA LEU A 18 3.06 28.84 35.62
C LEU A 18 2.96 28.79 34.08
N ALA A 19 3.67 27.84 33.49
CA ALA A 19 3.27 27.16 32.25
C ALA A 19 3.29 25.67 32.58
N ALA A 20 2.12 25.06 32.76
CA ALA A 20 2.00 23.65 33.06
C ALA A 20 2.28 22.83 31.80
N PHE A 21 3.53 22.40 31.60
CA PHE A 21 3.88 21.37 30.60
C PHE A 21 3.63 19.99 31.23
N SER A 22 2.57 19.30 30.81
CA SER A 22 2.34 17.91 31.18
C SER A 22 2.77 17.00 30.03
N ILE A 23 3.76 16.13 30.25
CA ILE A 23 4.23 15.12 29.28
C ILE A 23 3.73 13.75 29.75
N LEU A 24 2.94 13.07 28.92
CA LEU A 24 2.51 11.70 29.17
C LEU A 24 3.15 10.76 28.13
N LEU A 25 4.01 9.84 28.59
CA LEU A 25 4.55 8.73 27.79
C LEU A 25 3.61 7.53 27.89
N VAL A 26 3.26 6.91 26.76
CA VAL A 26 2.33 5.77 26.71
C VAL A 26 2.91 4.67 25.82
N ARG A 27 3.25 3.54 26.44
CA ARG A 27 3.56 2.28 25.77
C ARG A 27 2.36 1.33 25.86
N GLU A 28 1.54 1.28 24.81
CA GLU A 28 0.71 0.11 24.53
C GLU A 28 0.43 0.03 23.02
N ILE A 29 0.96 -0.99 22.34
CA ILE A 29 0.63 -1.29 20.95
C ILE A 29 0.19 -2.74 20.87
N ARG A 30 -1.07 -2.95 20.49
CA ARG A 30 -1.54 -4.23 19.97
C ARG A 30 -1.47 -4.16 18.46
N GLU A 31 -0.92 -5.20 17.84
CA GLU A 31 -0.79 -5.30 16.38
C GLU A 31 -2.18 -5.20 15.72
N ALA A 32 -2.28 -4.38 14.67
CA ALA A 32 -3.51 -4.21 13.92
C ALA A 32 -3.80 -5.45 13.04
N PRO A 33 -5.08 -5.84 12.87
CA PRO A 33 -5.46 -6.94 12.00
C PRO A 33 -5.15 -6.62 10.54
N ARG A 34 -4.51 -7.57 9.83
CA ARG A 34 -4.21 -7.48 8.40
C ARG A 34 -5.50 -7.62 7.58
N VAL A 35 -6.03 -6.53 7.04
CA VAL A 35 -7.04 -6.61 5.98
C VAL A 35 -6.31 -6.74 4.64
N ARG A 36 -6.19 -7.96 4.12
CA ARG A 36 -5.69 -8.18 2.75
C ARG A 36 -6.78 -7.77 1.77
N ALA A 37 -6.70 -6.56 1.21
CA ALA A 37 -7.37 -6.29 -0.06
C ALA A 37 -6.64 -7.08 -1.15
N SER A 38 -7.15 -8.28 -1.41
CA SER A 38 -6.73 -9.12 -2.53
C SER A 38 -7.32 -8.54 -3.82
N ASN A 39 -6.69 -7.50 -4.37
CA ASN A 39 -7.02 -7.00 -5.70
C ASN A 39 -6.55 -8.05 -6.71
N ILE A 40 -7.38 -9.05 -6.99
CA ILE A 40 -7.23 -9.90 -8.17
C ILE A 40 -8.03 -9.22 -9.26
N THR A 41 -7.39 -8.91 -10.38
CA THR A 41 -8.09 -8.33 -11.53
C THR A 41 -7.64 -9.02 -12.79
N ASN A 42 -8.57 -9.23 -13.70
CA ASN A 42 -8.25 -9.62 -15.06
C ASN A 42 -7.56 -8.48 -15.82
N ILE A 43 -6.99 -8.86 -16.96
CA ILE A 43 -6.70 -7.92 -18.05
C ILE A 43 -8.04 -7.39 -18.54
N CYS A 44 -8.13 -6.07 -18.72
CA CYS A 44 -9.36 -5.41 -19.15
C CYS A 44 -10.60 -5.69 -18.24
N PRO A 45 -10.59 -5.26 -16.97
CA PRO A 45 -11.68 -5.57 -16.04
C PRO A 45 -13.00 -4.92 -16.39
N GLY A 46 -13.99 -5.76 -16.68
CA GLY A 46 -15.40 -5.41 -16.60
C GLY A 46 -15.95 -4.55 -17.74
N ASP A 47 -15.25 -4.41 -18.86
CA ASP A 47 -15.74 -3.62 -19.99
C ASP A 47 -15.81 -4.42 -21.28
N SER A 48 -17.02 -4.52 -21.85
CA SER A 48 -17.24 -5.02 -23.21
C SER A 48 -16.55 -4.16 -24.28
N SER A 49 -16.08 -2.95 -23.95
CA SER A 49 -15.27 -2.08 -24.82
C SER A 49 -13.86 -2.60 -25.07
N CYS A 50 -13.38 -3.55 -24.24
CA CYS A 50 -12.06 -4.13 -24.42
C CYS A 50 -12.01 -5.17 -25.54
N LEU A 51 -13.15 -5.76 -25.90
CA LEU A 51 -13.29 -6.58 -27.09
C LEU A 51 -13.22 -5.68 -28.33
N GLY A 52 -12.04 -5.59 -28.94
CA GLY A 52 -11.75 -4.71 -30.08
C GLY A 52 -10.94 -3.46 -29.72
N SER A 53 -10.47 -3.35 -28.47
CA SER A 53 -9.49 -2.33 -28.10
C SER A 53 -8.06 -2.82 -28.34
N THR A 54 -7.11 -1.89 -28.28
CA THR A 54 -5.68 -2.21 -28.33
C THR A 54 -5.10 -2.49 -26.95
N ASP A 55 -5.93 -2.61 -25.90
CA ASP A 55 -5.55 -2.59 -24.48
C ASP A 55 -5.25 -3.96 -23.86
N HIS A 56 -5.14 -5.00 -24.69
CA HIS A 56 -4.82 -6.35 -24.24
C HIS A 56 -3.74 -7.03 -25.07
N TRP A 57 -3.00 -6.26 -25.86
CA TRP A 57 -2.04 -6.79 -26.81
C TRP A 57 -0.61 -6.51 -26.38
N ALA A 58 0.21 -7.56 -26.40
CA ALA A 58 1.66 -7.47 -26.45
C ALA A 58 2.14 -7.82 -27.86
N TRP A 59 3.38 -7.45 -28.18
CA TRP A 59 3.96 -7.64 -29.52
C TRP A 59 5.38 -8.19 -29.47
N ASN A 60 5.67 -9.08 -30.40
CA ASN A 60 7.01 -9.52 -30.74
C ASN A 60 7.14 -9.59 -32.27
N ASP A 61 8.33 -9.32 -32.79
CA ASP A 61 8.62 -9.25 -34.23
C ASP A 61 8.65 -10.62 -34.93
N ILE A 62 8.80 -11.72 -34.18
CA ILE A 62 8.81 -13.09 -34.71
C ILE A 62 7.46 -13.78 -34.50
N VAL A 63 6.89 -13.75 -33.29
CA VAL A 63 5.62 -14.43 -32.97
C VAL A 63 4.38 -13.57 -33.22
N GLY A 64 4.56 -12.27 -33.46
CA GLY A 64 3.49 -11.32 -33.72
C GLY A 64 2.72 -10.93 -32.45
N TRP A 65 1.40 -10.78 -32.61
CA TRP A 65 0.49 -10.36 -31.55
C TRP A 65 0.31 -11.46 -30.50
N ILE A 66 0.40 -11.07 -29.23
CA ILE A 66 0.13 -11.94 -28.07
C ILE A 66 -1.05 -11.33 -27.32
N ASP A 67 -2.14 -12.09 -27.22
CA ASP A 67 -3.40 -11.68 -26.62
C ASP A 67 -3.44 -12.03 -25.13
N PHE A 68 -3.46 -11.02 -24.28
CA PHE A 68 -3.59 -11.16 -22.83
C PHE A 68 -5.06 -11.12 -22.37
N TYR A 69 -6.00 -10.78 -23.25
CA TYR A 69 -7.42 -10.82 -22.96
C TYR A 69 -7.95 -12.24 -23.12
N ASN A 70 -8.91 -12.60 -22.27
CA ASN A 70 -9.69 -13.80 -22.45
C ASN A 70 -11.19 -13.47 -22.30
N PRO A 71 -12.05 -14.15 -23.08
CA PRO A 71 -13.48 -13.90 -23.07
C PRO A 71 -14.14 -14.31 -21.74
N PRO A 72 -15.36 -13.81 -21.44
CA PRO A 72 -16.09 -14.17 -20.24
C PRO A 72 -16.28 -15.70 -20.12
N GLY A 73 -15.83 -16.27 -19.00
CA GLY A 73 -15.93 -17.71 -18.70
C GLY A 73 -14.57 -18.44 -18.62
N ASP A 74 -13.50 -17.79 -19.08
CA ASP A 74 -12.12 -18.22 -18.87
C ASP A 74 -11.46 -17.30 -17.82
N PRO A 75 -10.79 -17.83 -16.78
CA PRO A 75 -10.08 -16.98 -15.82
C PRO A 75 -8.99 -16.14 -16.50
N GLY A 76 -8.44 -16.59 -17.62
CA GLY A 76 -7.46 -15.87 -18.42
C GLY A 76 -6.26 -15.39 -17.63
N VAL A 77 -5.65 -14.29 -18.07
CA VAL A 77 -4.59 -13.62 -17.31
C VAL A 77 -5.19 -12.83 -16.15
N LEU A 78 -4.80 -13.21 -14.93
CA LEU A 78 -5.16 -12.51 -13.70
C LEU A 78 -3.91 -11.95 -13.04
N VAL A 79 -3.94 -10.65 -12.74
CA VAL A 79 -2.88 -9.96 -12.01
C VAL A 79 -3.22 -9.93 -10.53
N GLN A 80 -2.29 -10.37 -9.69
CA GLN A 80 -2.41 -10.38 -8.24
C GLN A 80 -1.21 -9.69 -7.59
N SER A 81 -1.32 -9.35 -6.31
CA SER A 81 -0.27 -8.63 -5.57
C SER A 81 1.00 -9.44 -5.31
N LYS A 82 1.02 -10.74 -5.61
CA LYS A 82 2.21 -11.59 -5.43
C LYS A 82 2.62 -12.39 -6.67
N ARG A 83 1.80 -12.38 -7.72
CA ARG A 83 2.02 -13.13 -8.95
C ARG A 83 1.05 -12.72 -10.05
N VAL A 84 1.38 -13.07 -11.28
CA VAL A 84 0.46 -13.08 -12.42
C VAL A 84 0.16 -14.54 -12.74
N VAL A 85 -1.09 -14.87 -13.00
CA VAL A 85 -1.53 -16.25 -13.28
C VAL A 85 -2.31 -16.32 -14.59
N GLY A 86 -2.45 -17.53 -15.13
CA GLY A 86 -3.17 -17.78 -16.38
C GLY A 86 -2.27 -17.82 -17.60
N TRP A 87 -2.90 -17.75 -18.77
CA TRP A 87 -2.20 -17.80 -20.06
C TRP A 87 -2.67 -16.70 -21.01
N ALA A 88 -1.74 -16.24 -21.84
CA ALA A 88 -2.00 -15.37 -22.98
C ALA A 88 -1.90 -16.20 -24.27
N SER A 89 -2.72 -15.89 -25.28
CA SER A 89 -2.74 -16.62 -26.55
C SER A 89 -1.77 -15.99 -27.56
N SER A 90 -1.15 -16.80 -28.42
CA SER A 90 -0.30 -16.31 -29.51
C SER A 90 -0.33 -17.24 -30.72
N SER A 91 0.30 -16.81 -31.82
CA SER A 91 0.44 -17.64 -33.03
C SER A 91 1.26 -18.91 -32.82
N VAL A 92 2.07 -18.97 -31.75
CA VAL A 92 2.91 -20.12 -31.37
C VAL A 92 2.38 -20.83 -30.12
N GLY A 93 1.07 -20.73 -29.88
CA GLY A 93 0.39 -21.33 -28.73
C GLY A 93 0.40 -20.42 -27.50
N ASP A 94 0.10 -21.01 -26.35
CA ASP A 94 -0.12 -20.23 -25.14
C ASP A 94 1.17 -19.85 -24.42
N LEU A 95 1.20 -18.64 -23.91
CA LEU A 95 2.16 -18.16 -22.93
C LEU A 95 1.58 -18.35 -21.52
N SER A 96 2.01 -19.41 -20.82
CA SER A 96 1.63 -19.67 -19.44
C SER A 96 2.47 -18.82 -18.47
N LEU A 97 1.81 -18.10 -17.56
CA LEU A 97 2.44 -17.15 -16.65
C LEU A 97 2.76 -17.75 -15.27
N ASN A 98 2.21 -18.94 -14.94
CA ASN A 98 2.47 -19.60 -13.66
C ASN A 98 2.20 -21.11 -13.66
N CYS A 99 2.90 -21.82 -12.76
CA CYS A 99 2.64 -23.21 -12.39
C CYS A 99 1.58 -23.38 -11.29
N GLU A 100 0.38 -22.79 -11.41
CA GLU A 100 -0.73 -23.11 -10.49
C GLU A 100 -2.04 -23.46 -11.20
N ASN A 101 -2.13 -23.19 -12.50
CA ASN A 101 -3.25 -23.63 -13.32
C ASN A 101 -2.82 -24.94 -14.00
N THR A 102 -3.61 -26.01 -13.88
CA THR A 102 -3.28 -27.41 -14.26
C THR A 102 -3.15 -27.66 -15.78
N GLY A 103 -2.67 -26.70 -16.56
CA GLY A 103 -2.45 -26.85 -17.99
C GLY A 103 -2.66 -25.55 -18.76
N ASN A 104 -1.91 -25.41 -19.85
CA ASN A 104 -2.25 -24.51 -20.95
C ASN A 104 -3.42 -25.08 -21.77
N SER A 105 -3.92 -24.35 -22.78
CA SER A 105 -4.96 -24.88 -23.69
C SER A 105 -4.57 -26.16 -24.43
N SER A 106 -3.28 -26.50 -24.44
CA SER A 106 -2.74 -27.73 -25.04
C SER A 106 -2.79 -28.94 -24.10
N GLY A 107 -3.25 -28.78 -22.85
CA GLY A 107 -3.41 -29.86 -21.86
C GLY A 107 -2.08 -30.38 -21.28
N ASN A 108 -0.97 -29.72 -21.58
CA ASN A 108 0.35 -30.07 -21.04
C ASN A 108 0.51 -29.44 -19.65
N ASP A 109 0.61 -30.28 -18.61
CA ASP A 109 0.84 -29.83 -17.24
C ASP A 109 2.35 -29.78 -16.89
N PHE A 110 2.97 -28.64 -17.20
CA PHE A 110 4.35 -28.36 -16.80
C PHE A 110 4.52 -28.08 -15.30
N CYS A 111 3.43 -27.90 -14.55
CA CYS A 111 3.47 -27.68 -13.11
C CYS A 111 3.90 -28.95 -12.35
N SER A 112 3.83 -30.12 -13.00
CA SER A 112 4.35 -31.38 -12.47
C SER A 112 5.88 -31.47 -12.49
N GLN A 113 6.55 -30.66 -13.32
CA GLN A 113 8.00 -30.72 -13.57
C GLN A 113 8.73 -29.42 -13.21
N SER A 114 7.99 -28.31 -13.05
CA SER A 114 8.53 -26.99 -12.76
C SER A 114 7.62 -26.25 -11.78
N ASN A 115 8.15 -25.17 -11.20
CA ASN A 115 7.45 -24.28 -10.29
C ASN A 115 7.54 -22.81 -10.76
N TYR A 116 7.68 -22.61 -12.08
CA TYR A 116 7.82 -21.28 -12.67
C TYR A 116 6.62 -20.39 -12.36
N LYS A 117 6.88 -19.09 -12.32
CA LYS A 117 5.85 -18.07 -12.20
C LYS A 117 6.42 -16.69 -12.46
N VAL A 118 5.54 -15.83 -12.97
CA VAL A 118 5.73 -14.39 -13.00
C VAL A 118 5.34 -13.84 -11.63
N TYR A 119 6.33 -13.45 -10.85
CA TYR A 119 6.16 -12.80 -9.55
C TYR A 119 5.77 -11.35 -9.74
N ASN A 120 4.84 -10.86 -8.92
CA ASN A 120 4.65 -9.43 -8.66
C ASN A 120 5.15 -9.16 -7.24
N ASN A 121 6.04 -8.20 -7.03
CA ASN A 121 6.53 -7.92 -5.67
C ASN A 121 5.48 -7.25 -4.76
N GLY A 122 4.33 -6.86 -5.30
CA GLY A 122 3.25 -6.13 -4.64
C GLY A 122 3.25 -4.65 -4.94
N ALA A 123 4.34 -4.13 -5.50
CA ALA A 123 4.47 -2.76 -6.00
C ALA A 123 4.44 -2.68 -7.53
N GLY A 124 4.09 -3.76 -8.23
CA GLY A 124 3.95 -3.78 -9.69
C GLY A 124 5.22 -4.13 -10.44
N TYR A 125 6.31 -4.46 -9.75
CA TYR A 125 7.55 -4.88 -10.39
C TYR A 125 7.52 -6.40 -10.63
N LEU A 126 7.54 -6.80 -11.91
CA LEU A 126 7.43 -8.20 -12.29
C LEU A 126 8.80 -8.88 -12.43
N SER A 127 8.86 -10.17 -12.16
CA SER A 127 10.09 -10.97 -12.25
C SER A 127 9.78 -12.46 -12.39
N GLY A 128 10.81 -13.29 -12.58
CA GLY A 128 10.65 -14.72 -12.80
C GLY A 128 10.30 -15.03 -14.26
N TRP A 129 9.62 -16.15 -14.46
CA TRP A 129 9.54 -16.81 -15.75
C TRP A 129 8.12 -17.20 -16.12
N ALA A 130 7.81 -17.05 -17.40
CA ALA A 130 6.69 -17.65 -18.09
C ALA A 130 7.19 -18.75 -19.03
N TRP A 131 6.27 -19.57 -19.53
CA TRP A 131 6.57 -20.72 -20.38
C TRP A 131 5.67 -20.76 -21.61
N ASN A 132 6.24 -21.11 -22.76
CA ASN A 132 5.52 -21.48 -23.97
C ASN A 132 6.14 -22.75 -24.57
N ASP A 133 5.31 -23.64 -25.12
CA ASP A 133 5.73 -24.96 -25.58
C ASP A 133 6.62 -24.93 -26.84
N VAL A 134 6.56 -23.83 -27.60
CA VAL A 134 7.31 -23.66 -28.85
C VAL A 134 8.59 -22.87 -28.62
N VAL A 135 8.53 -21.76 -27.88
CA VAL A 135 9.66 -20.83 -27.69
C VAL A 135 10.37 -20.99 -26.34
N GLY A 136 9.81 -21.79 -25.43
CA GLY A 136 10.39 -22.09 -24.12
C GLY A 136 10.24 -20.96 -23.10
N TRP A 137 11.28 -20.76 -22.30
CA TRP A 137 11.31 -19.84 -21.17
C TRP A 137 11.28 -18.37 -21.60
N ILE A 138 10.37 -17.59 -21.02
CA ILE A 138 10.29 -16.14 -21.20
C ILE A 138 10.51 -15.47 -19.85
N SER A 139 11.55 -14.65 -19.77
CA SER A 139 11.91 -13.93 -18.54
C SER A 139 11.23 -12.56 -18.49
N PHE A 140 10.67 -12.23 -17.33
CA PHE A 140 10.05 -10.92 -17.08
C PHE A 140 11.04 -9.91 -16.48
N CYS A 141 12.28 -10.33 -16.25
CA CYS A 141 13.31 -9.47 -15.68
C CYS A 141 14.72 -10.06 -15.78
N GLY A 142 15.71 -9.21 -16.07
CA GLY A 142 17.10 -9.60 -15.95
C GLY A 142 18.03 -8.75 -16.81
N ASP A 143 19.04 -9.42 -17.33
CA ASP A 143 19.96 -8.91 -18.34
C ASP A 143 19.98 -9.94 -19.49
N PRO A 144 19.68 -9.55 -20.75
CA PRO A 144 19.64 -10.49 -21.87
C PRO A 144 21.01 -11.13 -22.15
N ASN A 145 22.09 -10.54 -21.64
CA ASN A 145 23.46 -11.04 -21.78
C ASN A 145 23.95 -11.79 -20.53
N SER A 146 23.08 -12.09 -19.57
CA SER A 146 23.42 -12.78 -18.31
C SER A 146 22.27 -13.66 -17.81
N ILE A 147 22.42 -14.25 -16.62
CA ILE A 147 21.43 -15.14 -16.00
C ILE A 147 20.23 -14.31 -15.54
N SER A 148 19.08 -14.53 -16.19
CA SER A 148 17.78 -14.17 -15.64
C SER A 148 17.48 -15.06 -14.42
N THR A 149 16.93 -14.48 -13.36
CA THR A 149 16.74 -15.20 -12.08
C THR A 149 15.30 -15.03 -11.58
N ASP A 150 14.88 -15.94 -10.69
CA ASP A 150 13.54 -15.91 -10.06
C ASP A 150 13.23 -14.61 -9.31
N LYS A 151 14.27 -13.81 -8.98
CA LYS A 151 14.17 -12.50 -8.36
C LYS A 151 15.04 -11.53 -9.14
N CYS A 152 14.45 -10.44 -9.66
CA CYS A 152 15.20 -9.40 -10.37
C CYS A 152 16.51 -9.01 -9.64
N PRO A 153 17.69 -9.20 -10.25
CA PRO A 153 18.93 -8.78 -9.64
C PRO A 153 19.00 -7.25 -9.63
N GLN A 154 18.74 -6.64 -8.47
CA GLN A 154 18.57 -5.19 -8.28
C GLN A 154 19.75 -4.31 -8.77
N VAL A 155 20.93 -4.90 -9.01
CA VAL A 155 22.16 -4.16 -9.36
C VAL A 155 22.70 -4.44 -10.76
N ALA A 156 22.11 -5.38 -11.51
CA ALA A 156 22.54 -5.74 -12.88
C ALA A 156 21.38 -5.80 -13.89
N GLN A 157 20.21 -5.31 -13.48
CA GLN A 157 19.00 -5.39 -14.27
C GLN A 157 19.06 -4.44 -15.48
N LYS A 158 18.92 -4.98 -16.69
CA LYS A 158 18.78 -4.20 -17.93
C LYS A 158 17.34 -4.10 -18.42
N TYR A 159 16.48 -5.03 -18.02
CA TYR A 159 15.06 -4.97 -18.35
C TYR A 159 14.17 -5.46 -17.20
N GLN A 160 12.93 -4.98 -17.23
CA GLN A 160 11.85 -5.45 -16.39
C GLN A 160 10.52 -5.19 -17.06
N VAL A 161 9.55 -6.04 -16.77
CA VAL A 161 8.15 -5.67 -16.92
C VAL A 161 7.64 -5.04 -15.61
N VAL A 162 7.03 -3.87 -15.69
CA VAL A 162 6.45 -3.14 -14.54
C VAL A 162 5.00 -2.73 -14.81
N LEU A 163 4.18 -2.71 -13.78
CA LEU A 163 2.80 -2.23 -13.82
C LEU A 163 2.78 -0.77 -13.37
N LEU A 164 2.57 0.15 -14.31
CA LEU A 164 2.49 1.58 -14.02
C LEU A 164 1.02 2.00 -13.89
N PRO A 165 0.61 2.64 -12.78
CA PRO A 165 -0.75 3.12 -12.60
C PRO A 165 -1.06 4.31 -13.51
N SER A 166 -2.34 4.59 -13.73
CA SER A 166 -2.81 5.73 -14.54
C SER A 166 -2.48 7.09 -13.90
N GLY A 167 -2.26 7.09 -12.58
CA GLY A 167 -1.89 8.27 -11.80
C GLY A 167 -1.93 7.99 -10.30
N THR A 168 -1.88 9.05 -9.50
CA THR A 168 -2.01 9.00 -8.04
C THR A 168 -3.06 9.98 -7.53
N ASP A 169 -3.78 9.63 -6.46
CA ASP A 169 -4.67 10.56 -5.77
C ASP A 169 -3.89 11.63 -4.95
N ALA A 170 -4.63 12.57 -4.35
CA ALA A 170 -4.04 13.62 -3.50
C ALA A 170 -3.30 13.10 -2.26
N ASN A 171 -3.48 11.82 -1.91
CA ASN A 171 -2.82 11.13 -0.80
C ASN A 171 -1.65 10.23 -1.26
N GLY A 172 -1.28 10.29 -2.55
CA GLY A 172 -0.21 9.49 -3.14
C GLY A 172 -0.55 8.00 -3.30
N ASN A 173 -1.83 7.63 -3.30
CA ASN A 173 -2.26 6.27 -3.61
C ASN A 173 -2.38 6.09 -5.13
N ASP A 174 -1.96 4.92 -5.64
CA ASP A 174 -2.08 4.60 -7.06
C ASP A 174 -3.54 4.49 -7.48
N LEU A 175 -3.84 4.96 -8.68
CA LEU A 175 -5.16 4.87 -9.30
C LEU A 175 -5.15 3.84 -10.45
N PRO A 176 -6.21 3.02 -10.58
CA PRO A 176 -6.39 2.16 -11.74
C PRO A 176 -6.76 2.96 -13.00
N PRO A 177 -6.63 2.36 -14.20
CA PRO A 177 -5.98 1.07 -14.47
C PRO A 177 -4.45 1.20 -14.44
N SER A 178 -3.73 0.09 -14.30
CA SER A 178 -2.30 0.02 -14.59
C SER A 178 -2.03 -0.56 -15.97
N THR A 179 -0.91 -0.16 -16.58
CA THR A 179 -0.44 -0.69 -17.86
C THR A 179 0.88 -1.44 -17.66
N PHE A 180 1.06 -2.54 -18.38
CA PHE A 180 2.34 -3.26 -18.43
C PHE A 180 3.34 -2.44 -19.28
N ASN A 181 4.47 -2.10 -18.66
CA ASN A 181 5.56 -1.34 -19.26
C ASN A 181 6.87 -2.11 -19.17
N GLY A 182 7.81 -1.75 -20.03
CA GLY A 182 9.05 -2.46 -20.26
C GLY A 182 8.87 -3.73 -21.10
N TRP A 183 9.86 -4.60 -21.00
CA TRP A 183 10.06 -5.71 -21.94
C TRP A 183 10.28 -7.02 -21.21
N ALA A 184 9.78 -8.10 -21.78
CA ALA A 184 10.21 -9.46 -21.45
C ALA A 184 11.22 -9.95 -22.50
N TRP A 185 11.99 -10.99 -22.15
CA TRP A 185 13.03 -11.55 -23.00
C TRP A 185 12.85 -13.05 -23.19
N ASN A 186 13.13 -13.53 -24.40
CA ASN A 186 13.27 -14.93 -24.74
C ASN A 186 14.49 -15.13 -25.63
N ASP A 187 15.21 -16.24 -25.47
CA ASP A 187 16.45 -16.48 -26.22
C ASP A 187 16.23 -16.84 -27.69
N ALA A 188 15.05 -17.35 -28.05
CA ALA A 188 14.71 -17.73 -29.42
C ALA A 188 14.05 -16.60 -30.21
N VAL A 189 13.15 -15.84 -29.57
CA VAL A 189 12.35 -14.79 -30.23
C VAL A 189 12.69 -13.37 -29.80
N GLY A 190 13.60 -13.20 -28.86
CA GLY A 190 14.08 -11.89 -28.41
C GLY A 190 13.09 -11.13 -27.54
N TRP A 191 12.95 -9.84 -27.80
CA TRP A 191 12.21 -8.89 -26.98
C TRP A 191 10.69 -8.98 -27.21
N ILE A 192 9.94 -9.03 -26.10
CA ILE A 192 8.47 -8.96 -26.12
C ILE A 192 8.05 -7.63 -25.49
N SER A 193 7.37 -6.80 -26.27
CA SER A 193 6.87 -5.48 -25.86
C SER A 193 5.46 -5.59 -25.29
N PHE A 194 5.19 -4.89 -24.20
CA PHE A 194 3.86 -4.85 -23.58
C PHE A 194 3.05 -3.59 -23.88
N ASN A 195 3.66 -2.61 -24.57
CA ASN A 195 2.98 -1.39 -24.99
C ASN A 195 3.70 -0.71 -26.16
N CYS A 196 3.00 0.19 -26.83
CA CYS A 196 3.52 0.95 -27.95
C CYS A 196 4.48 2.07 -27.56
N LEU A 197 4.49 2.50 -26.31
CA LEU A 197 5.24 3.69 -25.85
C LEU A 197 6.72 3.38 -25.76
N ASP A 198 7.08 2.24 -25.17
CA ASP A 198 8.48 1.83 -24.98
C ASP A 198 9.28 1.75 -26.28
N PRO A 199 8.76 1.15 -27.37
CA PRO A 199 9.46 1.20 -28.65
C PRO A 199 9.18 2.45 -29.47
N GLY A 200 8.30 3.36 -29.02
CA GLY A 200 7.96 4.59 -29.74
C GLY A 200 7.02 4.42 -30.94
N PHE A 201 6.16 3.40 -30.93
CA PHE A 201 5.28 3.03 -32.05
C PHE A 201 3.80 3.43 -31.88
N CYS A 202 3.44 4.18 -30.84
CA CYS A 202 2.03 4.55 -30.60
C CYS A 202 1.37 5.35 -31.74
N GLY A 203 2.16 6.00 -32.61
CA GLY A 203 1.64 6.66 -33.81
C GLY A 203 1.18 5.69 -34.91
N THR A 204 1.59 4.43 -34.85
CA THR A 204 1.26 3.37 -35.83
C THR A 204 0.30 2.34 -35.24
N SER A 205 0.53 1.92 -34.00
CA SER A 205 -0.34 0.98 -33.28
C SER A 205 -0.34 1.34 -31.80
N ASP A 206 -1.53 1.60 -31.23
CA ASP A 206 -1.70 1.99 -29.84
C ASP A 206 -1.85 0.79 -28.89
N TYR A 207 -1.10 -0.29 -29.15
CA TYR A 207 -1.17 -1.52 -28.35
C TYR A 207 -0.63 -1.33 -26.94
N LYS A 208 -1.22 -2.04 -25.99
CA LYS A 208 -0.80 -2.13 -24.59
C LYS A 208 -1.50 -3.27 -23.89
N VAL A 209 -0.96 -3.76 -22.79
CA VAL A 209 -1.66 -4.66 -21.88
C VAL A 209 -2.10 -3.87 -20.64
N LYS A 210 -3.41 -3.74 -20.42
CA LYS A 210 -4.00 -3.01 -19.29
C LYS A 210 -4.66 -3.94 -18.28
N THR A 211 -4.52 -3.59 -17.01
CA THR A 211 -5.15 -4.30 -15.89
C THR A 211 -5.78 -3.31 -14.92
N GLY A 212 -6.84 -3.72 -14.22
CA GLY A 212 -7.37 -2.95 -13.09
C GLY A 212 -6.53 -3.11 -11.83
N TRP A 213 -5.50 -3.96 -11.85
CA TRP A 213 -4.59 -4.13 -10.73
C TRP A 213 -3.78 -2.86 -10.56
N TYR A 214 -3.57 -2.44 -9.31
CA TYR A 214 -2.63 -1.41 -8.95
C TYR A 214 -2.12 -1.71 -7.55
N ALA A 215 -0.94 -1.19 -7.22
CA ALA A 215 -0.33 -1.42 -5.93
C ALA A 215 -1.11 -0.71 -4.82
N THR A 216 -1.41 -1.43 -3.74
CA THR A 216 -2.17 -0.90 -2.61
C THR A 216 -1.41 -1.10 -1.30
N SER A 217 -1.47 -0.07 -0.45
CA SER A 217 -1.08 -0.19 0.95
C SER A 217 -2.22 -0.82 1.76
N THR A 218 -1.86 -1.55 2.81
CA THR A 218 -2.81 -1.97 3.84
C THR A 218 -2.80 -0.97 4.99
N TYR A 219 -3.96 -0.77 5.61
CA TYR A 219 -4.13 0.13 6.76
C TYR A 219 -4.47 -0.67 8.01
N GLY A 220 -3.96 -0.22 9.16
CA GLY A 220 -4.30 -0.76 10.48
C GLY A 220 -4.55 0.37 11.46
N ASP A 221 -5.58 0.23 12.30
CA ASP A 221 -5.97 1.26 13.28
C ASP A 221 -5.61 0.82 14.71
N VAL A 222 -4.98 1.72 15.46
CA VAL A 222 -4.67 1.58 16.89
C VAL A 222 -5.38 2.70 17.64
N TYR A 223 -6.10 2.33 18.70
CA TYR A 223 -6.85 3.27 19.53
C TYR A 223 -6.22 3.36 20.91
N SER A 224 -6.13 4.58 21.44
CA SER A 224 -5.66 4.80 22.79
C SER A 224 -6.71 4.48 23.86
N SER A 225 -6.26 4.40 25.11
CA SER A 225 -7.13 4.56 26.27
C SER A 225 -7.70 5.99 26.35
N ILE A 226 -8.58 6.23 27.33
CA ILE A 226 -9.06 7.58 27.68
C ILE A 226 -8.02 8.25 28.58
N PHE A 227 -7.70 9.50 28.28
CA PHE A 227 -6.82 10.34 29.09
C PHE A 227 -7.58 11.52 29.67
N ASP A 228 -7.20 11.93 30.87
CA ASP A 228 -7.72 13.11 31.59
C ASP A 228 -6.64 14.19 31.64
N THR A 229 -6.95 15.39 31.16
CA THR A 229 -6.03 16.54 31.19
C THR A 229 -5.90 17.15 32.59
N GLY A 230 -6.85 16.86 33.50
CA GLY A 230 -6.95 17.45 34.83
C GLY A 230 -7.50 18.88 34.85
N VAL A 231 -7.76 19.50 33.70
CA VAL A 231 -8.26 20.88 33.62
C VAL A 231 -9.76 20.89 33.85
N THR A 232 -10.18 21.42 35.00
CA THR A 232 -11.59 21.55 35.37
C THR A 232 -12.21 22.67 34.53
N GLY A 233 -13.10 22.32 33.60
CA GLY A 233 -13.67 23.24 32.62
C GLY A 233 -13.34 22.85 31.18
N GLY A 234 -12.20 22.18 30.97
CA GLY A 234 -11.71 21.74 29.67
C GLY A 234 -10.37 22.40 29.30
N ALA A 235 -9.55 21.71 28.52
CA ALA A 235 -8.26 22.18 28.04
C ALA A 235 -8.30 22.53 26.54
N GLN A 236 -7.38 23.39 26.11
CA GLN A 236 -7.04 23.61 24.71
C GLN A 236 -5.92 22.64 24.29
N PHE A 237 -6.15 21.83 23.25
CA PHE A 237 -5.12 20.94 22.73
C PHE A 237 -4.28 21.65 21.66
N ASN A 238 -2.96 21.59 21.80
CA ASN A 238 -2.02 22.39 21.01
C ASN A 238 -1.39 21.56 19.88
N SER A 239 -0.88 20.39 20.23
CA SER A 239 -0.09 19.57 19.30
C SER A 239 0.03 18.13 19.73
N ILE A 240 0.45 17.31 18.78
CA ILE A 240 0.76 15.90 18.96
C ILE A 240 2.15 15.66 18.43
N THR A 241 2.98 15.00 19.22
CA THR A 241 4.30 14.52 18.82
C THR A 241 4.29 13.00 18.83
N VAL A 242 4.65 12.40 17.71
CA VAL A 242 4.73 10.94 17.55
C VAL A 242 6.19 10.56 17.44
N ILE A 243 6.63 9.62 18.28
CA ILE A 243 7.98 9.05 18.25
C ILE A 243 7.87 7.64 17.70
N GLY A 244 8.74 7.27 16.77
CA GLY A 244 8.70 5.96 16.16
C GLY A 244 9.62 5.80 14.96
N ASP A 245 9.27 4.86 14.08
CA ASP A 245 9.96 4.63 12.83
C ASP A 245 8.95 4.69 11.68
N ILE A 246 9.28 5.48 10.65
CA ILE A 246 8.49 5.60 9.42
C ILE A 246 9.41 5.25 8.26
N PRO A 247 9.54 3.95 7.94
CA PRO A 247 10.27 3.53 6.77
C PRO A 247 9.70 4.15 5.49
N SER A 248 10.55 4.25 4.46
CA SER A 248 10.13 4.75 3.15
C SER A 248 8.90 4.00 2.61
N GLY A 249 7.96 4.75 2.02
CA GLY A 249 6.71 4.20 1.48
C GLY A 249 5.64 3.87 2.53
N THR A 250 5.94 3.98 3.82
CA THR A 250 4.95 3.85 4.91
C THR A 250 4.47 5.21 5.39
N ASN A 251 3.38 5.24 6.18
CA ASN A 251 2.95 6.47 6.84
C ASN A 251 2.13 6.19 8.11
N PHE A 252 2.07 7.12 9.05
CA PHE A 252 1.02 7.13 10.06
C PHE A 252 0.09 8.33 9.86
N LEU A 253 -1.16 8.13 10.20
CA LEU A 253 -2.23 9.11 10.08
C LEU A 253 -2.91 9.22 11.44
N PHE A 254 -3.23 10.42 11.89
CA PHE A 254 -3.74 10.62 13.24
C PHE A 254 -5.10 11.28 13.26
N GLN A 255 -5.96 10.84 14.17
CA GLN A 255 -7.20 11.53 14.52
C GLN A 255 -7.29 11.65 16.03
N LEU A 256 -7.77 12.80 16.50
CA LEU A 256 -7.99 13.06 17.91
C LEU A 256 -9.49 13.12 18.17
N ALA A 257 -9.90 12.61 19.32
CA ALA A 257 -11.26 12.73 19.82
C ALA A 257 -11.19 13.40 21.19
N THR A 258 -11.73 14.62 21.28
CA THR A 258 -11.73 15.45 22.50
C THR A 258 -13.14 15.66 23.05
N THR A 259 -14.16 15.24 22.33
CA THR A 259 -15.55 15.47 22.72
C THR A 259 -16.16 14.18 23.25
N CYS A 260 -16.35 14.16 24.56
CA CYS A 260 -17.56 13.61 25.13
C CYS A 260 -17.90 14.38 26.42
N THR A 261 -19.17 14.35 26.86
CA THR A 261 -19.72 15.28 27.88
C THR A 261 -18.80 15.44 29.09
N ASN A 262 -18.34 16.69 29.33
CA ASN A 262 -17.53 17.07 30.49
C ASN A 262 -18.40 16.92 31.76
N SER A 263 -18.35 15.78 32.43
CA SER A 263 -19.07 15.53 33.70
C SER A 263 -18.38 16.17 34.92
N GLY A 264 -17.70 17.30 34.75
CA GLY A 264 -16.96 17.97 35.82
C GLY A 264 -15.80 17.12 36.35
N SER A 265 -15.87 16.70 37.61
CA SER A 265 -14.85 15.91 38.33
C SER A 265 -14.93 14.40 38.13
N SER A 266 -15.98 13.90 37.46
CA SER A 266 -16.15 12.47 37.20
C SER A 266 -15.54 12.07 35.86
N PRO A 267 -15.12 10.80 35.66
CA PRO A 267 -14.76 10.27 34.35
C PRO A 267 -15.85 10.55 33.32
N PRO A 268 -15.50 10.62 32.02
CA PRO A 268 -16.49 10.89 31.00
C PRO A 268 -17.57 9.80 31.03
N SER A 269 -18.84 10.19 30.96
CA SER A 269 -19.98 9.26 30.94
C SER A 269 -20.14 8.50 29.62
N CYS A 270 -19.21 8.70 28.69
CA CYS A 270 -19.30 8.23 27.33
C CYS A 270 -18.72 6.81 27.20
N SER A 271 -19.45 5.96 26.50
CA SER A 271 -19.02 4.62 26.11
C SER A 271 -17.92 4.69 25.03
N SER A 272 -17.26 3.57 24.74
CA SER A 272 -16.21 3.51 23.73
C SER A 272 -16.66 3.99 22.34
N ASN A 273 -17.96 3.90 22.03
CA ASN A 273 -18.53 4.18 20.73
C ASN A 273 -18.94 5.67 20.54
N ASP A 274 -18.89 6.46 21.62
CA ASP A 274 -19.31 7.87 21.60
C ASP A 274 -18.18 8.83 21.17
N TRP A 275 -16.96 8.31 21.02
CA TRP A 275 -15.78 9.10 20.67
C TRP A 275 -15.72 9.37 19.17
N LYS A 276 -15.83 10.64 18.78
CA LYS A 276 -15.67 11.07 17.38
C LYS A 276 -14.21 11.42 17.08
N PHE A 277 -13.51 10.51 16.40
CA PHE A 277 -12.15 10.74 15.92
C PHE A 277 -12.16 11.61 14.67
N ILE A 278 -11.62 12.82 14.78
CA ILE A 278 -11.65 13.81 13.71
C ILE A 278 -10.25 14.32 13.35
N GLY A 279 -10.09 14.73 12.10
CA GLY A 279 -8.88 15.33 11.57
C GLY A 279 -8.90 16.85 11.58
N PRO A 280 -7.98 17.52 10.85
CA PRO A 280 -7.81 18.97 10.87
C PRO A 280 -9.02 19.76 10.37
N ASP A 281 -9.90 19.16 9.55
CA ASP A 281 -11.11 19.82 9.05
C ASP A 281 -12.33 19.63 9.98
N GLY A 282 -12.16 18.99 11.15
CA GLY A 282 -13.25 18.66 12.06
C GLY A 282 -14.15 17.50 11.61
N THR A 283 -13.81 16.81 10.51
CA THR A 283 -14.55 15.65 10.01
C THR A 283 -13.82 14.35 10.33
N THR A 284 -14.54 13.22 10.21
CA THR A 284 -13.99 11.88 10.39
C THR A 284 -13.21 11.37 9.17
N ASN A 285 -13.19 12.16 8.08
CA ASN A 285 -12.63 11.73 6.79
C ASN A 285 -11.19 12.21 6.59
N THR A 286 -10.76 13.24 7.32
CA THR A 286 -9.38 13.72 7.26
C THR A 286 -8.56 13.18 8.41
N PHE A 287 -7.24 13.22 8.21
CA PHE A 287 -6.26 12.81 9.20
C PHE A 287 -5.23 13.91 9.34
N TYR A 288 -4.83 14.16 10.58
CA TYR A 288 -3.59 14.87 10.85
C TYR A 288 -2.42 14.03 10.34
N GLN A 289 -1.47 14.68 9.66
CA GLN A 289 -0.28 14.04 9.11
C GLN A 289 0.96 14.73 9.69
N GLY A 290 2.00 13.96 9.98
CA GLY A 290 3.29 14.51 10.38
C GLY A 290 3.91 15.29 9.21
N SER A 291 4.32 16.53 9.45
CA SER A 291 5.18 17.25 8.50
C SER A 291 6.55 16.57 8.51
N GLY A 292 6.82 15.73 7.51
CA GLY A 292 8.05 14.96 7.41
C GLY A 292 7.91 13.84 6.39
N VAL A 293 8.13 14.16 5.12
CA VAL A 293 8.26 13.14 4.07
C VAL A 293 9.64 12.49 4.27
N GLY A 294 9.67 11.29 4.84
CA GLY A 294 10.88 10.52 5.13
C GLY A 294 11.21 10.37 6.62
N SER A 295 11.76 9.20 6.97
CA SER A 295 12.24 8.71 8.27
C SER A 295 12.21 9.71 9.43
N CYS A 296 11.01 9.96 9.94
CA CYS A 296 10.80 10.90 11.02
C CYS A 296 10.78 10.12 12.34
N SER A 297 11.86 10.24 13.13
CA SER A 297 11.96 9.62 14.46
C SER A 297 11.07 10.32 15.50
N THR A 298 10.76 11.60 15.26
CA THR A 298 9.94 12.46 16.12
C THR A 298 9.16 13.42 15.24
N CYS A 299 7.85 13.23 15.10
CA CYS A 299 7.00 13.98 14.18
C CYS A 299 6.02 14.87 14.93
N TYR A 300 6.08 16.16 14.63
CA TYR A 300 5.22 17.16 15.24
C TYR A 300 4.02 17.48 14.35
N VAL A 301 2.83 17.50 14.95
CA VAL A 301 1.57 17.88 14.31
C VAL A 301 0.91 18.96 15.14
N LYS A 302 0.63 20.11 14.52
CA LYS A 302 -0.21 21.14 15.13
C LYS A 302 -1.69 20.73 15.04
N LEU A 303 -2.43 20.89 16.13
CA LEU A 303 -3.87 20.63 16.16
C LEU A 303 -4.67 21.88 15.82
N ASP A 304 -5.86 21.70 15.25
CA ASP A 304 -6.79 22.79 15.02
C ASP A 304 -7.51 23.16 16.32
N TYR A 305 -7.38 24.41 16.73
CA TYR A 305 -7.93 24.92 17.99
C TYR A 305 -9.44 25.12 17.91
N GLN A 306 -10.02 25.25 16.73
CA GLN A 306 -11.48 25.30 16.57
C GLN A 306 -12.12 23.93 16.82
N VAL A 307 -11.35 22.87 16.62
CA VAL A 307 -11.82 21.49 16.66
C VAL A 307 -11.55 20.83 18.02
N HIS A 308 -10.42 21.14 18.65
CA HIS A 308 -9.96 20.50 19.88
C HIS A 308 -9.78 21.49 21.05
N ASN A 309 -10.86 22.13 21.45
CA ASN A 309 -10.89 23.07 22.57
C ASN A 309 -11.93 22.71 23.63
N ASN A 310 -11.74 23.21 24.84
CA ASN A 310 -12.67 23.12 25.97
C ASN A 310 -13.04 21.68 26.36
N ALA A 311 -12.05 20.80 26.30
CA ALA A 311 -12.24 19.37 26.52
C ALA A 311 -11.30 18.84 27.61
N ARG A 312 -11.87 18.14 28.61
CA ARG A 312 -11.06 17.56 29.70
C ARG A 312 -10.50 16.18 29.35
N TYR A 313 -11.27 15.39 28.61
CA TYR A 313 -10.88 14.03 28.28
C TYR A 313 -10.56 13.90 26.80
N PHE A 314 -9.59 13.06 26.46
CA PHE A 314 -9.26 12.79 25.07
C PHE A 314 -8.91 11.33 24.82
N ARG A 315 -9.07 10.93 23.56
CA ARG A 315 -8.56 9.70 22.97
C ARG A 315 -7.93 10.02 21.63
N TYR A 316 -7.06 9.13 21.17
CA TYR A 316 -6.56 9.19 19.82
C TYR A 316 -6.67 7.87 19.08
N ARG A 317 -6.66 7.99 17.76
CA ARG A 317 -6.55 6.91 16.80
C ARG A 317 -5.32 7.17 15.94
N VAL A 318 -4.44 6.19 15.90
CA VAL A 318 -3.32 6.13 14.94
C VAL A 318 -3.68 5.12 13.87
N ARG A 319 -3.63 5.53 12.62
CA ARG A 319 -3.77 4.67 11.45
C ARG A 319 -2.41 4.48 10.80
N LEU A 320 -1.94 3.24 10.78
CA LEU A 320 -0.68 2.84 10.16
C LEU A 320 -0.93 2.42 8.71
N LYS A 321 -0.16 2.96 7.77
CA LYS A 321 -0.17 2.62 6.34
C LYS A 321 1.09 1.83 6.01
N SER A 322 0.95 0.61 5.52
CA SER A 322 2.07 -0.19 5.02
C SER A 322 2.68 0.42 3.76
N ASP A 323 3.88 -0.04 3.41
CA ASP A 323 4.40 0.15 2.07
C ASP A 323 3.52 -0.58 1.03
N LYS A 324 3.74 -0.26 -0.24
CA LYS A 324 3.00 -0.88 -1.37
C LYS A 324 3.28 -2.37 -1.51
N THR A 325 4.46 -2.86 -1.10
CA THR A 325 4.74 -4.31 -1.12
C THR A 325 4.05 -5.07 0.03
N GLN A 326 3.49 -4.33 1.00
CA GLN A 326 2.83 -4.83 2.20
C GLN A 326 3.74 -5.70 3.09
N ASN A 327 5.04 -5.44 3.05
CA ASN A 327 6.05 -6.15 3.85
C ASN A 327 6.62 -5.26 4.96
N ILE A 328 6.43 -3.94 4.87
CA ILE A 328 6.97 -2.95 5.78
C ILE A 328 5.81 -2.10 6.31
N THR A 329 5.79 -1.89 7.62
CA THR A 329 4.81 -1.05 8.31
C THR A 329 5.52 -0.06 9.22
N PRO A 330 4.95 1.14 9.44
CA PRO A 330 5.52 2.08 10.40
C PRO A 330 5.32 1.56 11.83
N ARG A 331 6.17 2.03 12.74
CA ARG A 331 6.07 1.77 14.18
C ARG A 331 5.86 3.09 14.91
N VAL A 332 4.96 3.10 15.88
CA VAL A 332 4.70 4.25 16.75
C VAL A 332 5.02 3.86 18.17
N ASP A 333 6.17 4.31 18.68
CA ASP A 333 6.68 3.94 20.00
C ASP A 333 6.06 4.76 21.12
N ASP A 334 5.89 6.06 20.90
CA ASP A 334 5.25 6.97 21.85
C ASP A 334 4.39 8.02 21.13
N VAL A 335 3.32 8.44 21.81
CA VAL A 335 2.47 9.55 21.40
C VAL A 335 2.38 10.54 22.55
N ILE A 336 2.82 11.76 22.31
CA ILE A 336 2.83 12.86 23.28
C ILE A 336 1.80 13.89 22.81
N VAL A 337 0.78 14.14 23.61
CA VAL A 337 -0.22 15.19 23.34
C VAL A 337 0.07 16.37 24.27
N ASN A 338 0.13 17.58 23.71
CA ASN A 338 0.36 18.81 24.45
C ASN A 338 -0.93 19.63 24.54
N TRP A 339 -1.25 20.16 25.72
CA TRP A 339 -2.44 20.97 25.98
C TRP A 339 -2.16 22.09 26.99
N SER A 340 -3.04 23.09 27.02
CA SER A 340 -3.02 24.23 27.94
C SER A 340 -4.35 24.34 28.71
N PRO A 341 -4.34 24.83 29.97
CA PRO A 341 -5.55 25.14 30.72
C PRO A 341 -6.45 26.21 30.08
#